data_AF-A0A1H0PTP2-F1
#
_entry.id   AF-A0A1H0PTP2-F1
#
_cell.length_a   1.000
_cell.length_b   1.000
_cell.length_c   1.000
_cell.angle_alpha   90.00
_cell.angle_beta   90.00
_cell.angle_gamma   90.00
#
_symmetry.space_group_name_H-M   'P 1'
#
loop_
_entity.id
_entity.type
_entity.pdbx_description
1 polymer ?
#
loop_
_entity_poly.entity_id
_entity_poly.type
_entity_poly.pdbx_seq_one_letter_code
_entity_poly.pdbx_strand_id
1 'polypeptide(L)'
;MSEYTSPFAAGPGVMTEEAGVLTGDLELRTVSAPGGAVTAKVRYAGTDEWYRLRGGQCKLVHDGDHSAVHSILVGVLNRPIG
;
A
#
# COMPACT_ATOMS: atom_id res chain seq x y z
N MET A 1 -11.68 7.60 -10.37
CA MET A 1 -10.33 7.59 -9.76
C MET A 1 -10.53 7.79 -8.28
N SER A 2 -10.00 6.88 -7.46
CA SER A 2 -10.11 7.00 -5.99
C SER A 2 -8.76 6.69 -5.36
N GLU A 3 -8.54 7.24 -4.18
CA GLU A 3 -7.27 7.16 -3.46
C GLU A 3 -7.54 6.97 -1.97
N TYR A 4 -6.75 6.10 -1.35
CA TYR A 4 -6.78 5.84 0.08
C TYR A 4 -5.36 5.82 0.62
N THR A 5 -5.18 6.40 1.80
CA THR A 5 -3.91 6.39 2.53
C THR A 5 -4.18 5.98 3.97
N SER A 6 -3.39 5.05 4.49
CA SER A 6 -3.47 4.60 5.89
C SER A 6 -2.08 4.33 6.47
N PRO A 7 -1.84 4.66 7.75
CA PRO A 7 -0.63 4.26 8.45
C PRO A 7 -0.67 2.76 8.81
N PHE A 8 0.50 2.14 8.91
CA PHE A 8 0.66 0.77 9.41
C PHE A 8 2.08 0.52 9.94
N ALA A 9 2.24 -0.50 10.79
CA ALA A 9 3.54 -0.92 11.30
C ALA A 9 4.03 -2.18 10.56
N ALA A 10 5.17 -2.08 9.88
CA ALA A 10 5.80 -3.16 9.13
C ALA A 10 6.90 -3.85 9.96
N GLY A 11 6.53 -4.84 10.78
CA GLY A 11 7.49 -5.55 11.64
C GLY A 11 8.54 -6.36 10.88
N PRO A 12 8.18 -7.45 10.19
CA PRO A 12 9.12 -8.21 9.35
C PRO A 12 9.45 -7.51 8.01
N GLY A 13 8.94 -6.30 7.82
CA GLY A 13 9.15 -5.46 6.65
C GLY A 13 8.23 -5.73 5.46
N VAL A 14 8.33 -4.86 4.47
CA VAL A 14 7.62 -4.90 3.19
C VAL A 14 8.61 -4.72 2.04
N MET A 15 8.45 -5.50 0.97
CA MET A 15 9.34 -5.45 -0.19
C MET A 15 8.85 -4.39 -1.19
N THR A 16 9.77 -3.55 -1.66
CA THR A 16 9.52 -2.53 -2.69
C THR A 16 10.32 -2.82 -3.94
N GLU A 17 9.89 -2.23 -5.06
CA GLU A 17 10.61 -2.36 -6.33
C GLU A 17 11.93 -1.57 -6.32
N GLU A 18 11.94 -0.37 -5.72
CA GLU A 18 13.07 0.55 -5.80
C GLU A 18 14.05 0.48 -4.60
N ALA A 19 13.54 0.36 -3.38
CA ALA A 19 14.32 0.58 -2.15
C ALA A 19 14.60 -0.71 -1.35
N GLY A 20 14.19 -1.88 -1.85
CA GLY A 20 14.32 -3.15 -1.13
C GLY A 20 13.30 -3.26 0.00
N VAL A 21 13.74 -3.65 1.20
CA VAL A 21 12.85 -3.90 2.35
C VAL A 21 12.71 -2.64 3.21
N LEU A 22 11.47 -2.20 3.46
CA LEU A 22 11.14 -1.14 4.40
C LEU A 22 10.52 -1.74 5.67
N THR A 23 10.82 -1.16 6.83
CA THR A 23 10.40 -1.65 8.16
C THR A 23 9.94 -0.51 9.06
N GLY A 24 9.24 -0.81 10.15
CA GLY A 24 8.80 0.19 11.13
C GLY A 24 7.51 0.90 10.72
N ASP A 25 7.37 2.17 11.07
CA ASP A 25 6.15 2.95 10.80
C ASP A 25 6.12 3.47 9.36
N LEU A 26 5.15 2.97 8.60
CA LEU A 26 4.98 3.27 7.19
C LEU A 26 3.57 3.80 6.90
N GLU A 27 3.41 4.44 5.76
CA GLU A 27 2.10 4.78 5.19
C GLU A 27 1.91 4.01 3.89
N LEU A 28 0.74 3.37 3.74
CA LEU A 28 0.29 2.75 2.51
C LEU A 28 -0.61 3.73 1.76
N ARG A 29 -0.37 3.90 0.46
CA ARG A 29 -1.25 4.62 -0.46
C ARG A 29 -1.66 3.70 -1.60
N THR A 30 -2.96 3.60 -1.87
CA THR A 30 -3.48 2.89 -3.04
C THR A 30 -4.25 3.85 -3.93
N VAL A 31 -3.99 3.78 -5.24
CA VAL A 31 -4.64 4.64 -6.24
C VAL A 31 -5.31 3.76 -7.27
N SER A 32 -6.61 3.99 -7.51
CA SER A 32 -7.35 3.37 -8.62
C SER A 32 -7.47 4.33 -9.79
N ALA A 33 -6.90 3.95 -10.93
CA ALA A 33 -7.04 4.64 -12.20
C ALA A 33 -8.38 4.29 -12.88
N PRO A 34 -8.84 5.11 -13.84
CA PRO A 34 -10.01 4.77 -14.67
C PRO A 34 -9.89 3.37 -15.27
N GLY A 35 -10.99 2.62 -15.21
CA GLY A 35 -11.02 1.22 -15.62
C GLY A 35 -10.46 0.25 -14.57
N GLY A 36 -10.29 0.63 -13.31
CA GLY A 36 -10.05 -0.30 -12.20
C GLY A 36 -8.61 -0.75 -11.99
N ALA A 37 -7.62 -0.16 -12.65
CA ALA A 37 -6.21 -0.49 -12.35
C ALA A 37 -5.79 0.12 -11.01
N VAL A 38 -5.37 -0.70 -10.05
CA VAL A 38 -4.93 -0.26 -8.72
C VAL A 38 -3.42 -0.42 -8.59
N THR A 39 -2.77 0.59 -8.02
CA THR A 39 -1.35 0.53 -7.63
C THR A 39 -1.18 0.93 -6.17
N ALA A 40 -0.44 0.13 -5.43
CA ALA A 40 -0.04 0.38 -4.05
C ALA A 40 1.39 0.93 -3.99
N LYS A 41 1.58 1.94 -3.16
CA LYS A 41 2.87 2.53 -2.81
C LYS A 41 2.99 2.64 -1.30
N VAL A 42 4.22 2.60 -0.81
CA VAL A 42 4.53 2.77 0.60
C VAL A 42 5.57 3.86 0.78
N ARG A 43 5.54 4.51 1.93
CA ARG A 43 6.58 5.46 2.36
C ARG A 43 6.85 5.31 3.84
N TYR A 44 7.97 5.84 4.29
CA TYR A 44 8.16 6.11 5.71
C TYR A 44 7.22 7.22 6.17
N ALA A 45 6.67 7.09 7.38
CA ALA A 45 5.76 8.09 7.91
C ALA A 45 6.42 9.49 7.91
N GLY A 46 5.74 10.46 7.30
CA GLY A 46 6.21 11.85 7.24
C GLY A 46 7.29 12.16 6.21
N THR A 47 7.67 11.22 5.33
CA THR A 47 8.54 11.51 4.19
C THR A 47 7.74 11.85 2.93
N ASP A 48 8.33 12.56 1.98
CA ASP A 48 7.65 12.87 0.70
C ASP A 48 7.82 11.77 -0.36
N GLU A 49 8.76 10.84 -0.14
CA GLU A 49 9.14 9.84 -1.13
C GLU A 49 8.28 8.57 -1.03
N TRP A 50 7.72 8.16 -2.16
CA TRP A 50 6.86 6.96 -2.27
C TRP A 50 7.53 5.89 -3.13
N TYR A 51 7.59 4.67 -2.60
CA TYR A 51 8.12 3.48 -3.27
C TYR A 51 7.00 2.54 -3.68
N ARG A 52 7.14 1.86 -4.82
CA ARG A 52 6.13 0.90 -5.27
C ARG A 52 6.21 -0.38 -4.44
N LEU A 53 5.07 -0.80 -3.92
CA LEU A 53 4.96 -2.08 -3.22
C LEU A 53 5.10 -3.21 -4.24
N ARG A 54 6.05 -4.12 -4.02
CA ARG A 54 6.24 -5.28 -4.89
C ARG A 54 5.01 -6.20 -4.84
N GLY A 55 4.44 -6.49 -6.00
CA GLY A 55 3.17 -7.23 -6.11
C GLY A 55 1.93 -6.43 -5.69
N GLY A 56 2.07 -5.13 -5.41
CA GLY A 56 0.99 -4.24 -5.00
C GLY A 56 0.14 -3.69 -6.16
N GLN A 57 -0.03 -4.46 -7.24
CA GLN A 57 -0.81 -4.04 -8.40
C GLN A 57 -1.88 -5.06 -8.73
N CYS A 58 -3.09 -4.60 -9.05
CA CYS A 58 -4.18 -5.46 -9.47
C CYS A 58 -5.16 -4.72 -10.38
N LYS A 59 -6.10 -5.48 -10.96
CA LYS A 59 -7.21 -4.97 -11.76
C LYS A 59 -8.52 -5.29 -11.06
N LEU A 60 -9.28 -4.26 -10.73
CA LEU A 60 -10.64 -4.39 -10.22
C LEU A 60 -11.62 -4.57 -11.38
N VAL A 61 -12.65 -5.38 -11.15
CA VAL A 61 -13.82 -5.49 -12.03
C VAL A 61 -14.79 -4.34 -11.75
N HIS A 62 -14.94 -3.96 -10.48
CA HIS A 62 -15.77 -2.83 -10.06
C HIS A 62 -14.94 -1.79 -9.30
N ASP A 63 -15.04 -0.53 -9.71
CA ASP A 63 -14.29 0.57 -9.08
C ASP A 63 -14.63 0.75 -7.59
N GLY A 64 -15.84 0.33 -7.17
CA GLY A 64 -16.28 0.36 -5.77
C GLY A 64 -15.49 -0.56 -4.83
N ASP A 65 -14.80 -1.56 -5.37
CA ASP A 65 -14.05 -2.56 -4.58
C ASP A 65 -12.70 -2.01 -4.07
N HIS A 66 -12.30 -0.81 -4.51
CA HIS A 66 -10.98 -0.25 -4.17
C HIS A 66 -10.79 -0.09 -2.65
N SER A 67 -11.83 0.32 -1.92
CA SER A 67 -11.78 0.48 -0.46
C SER A 67 -11.54 -0.85 0.28
N ALA A 68 -12.14 -1.93 -0.22
CA ALA A 68 -11.96 -3.27 0.33
C ALA A 68 -10.54 -3.78 0.08
N VAL A 69 -10.01 -3.60 -1.14
CA VAL A 69 -8.61 -3.95 -1.46
C VAL A 69 -7.62 -3.16 -0.60
N HIS A 70 -7.84 -1.85 -0.42
CA HIS A 70 -7.02 -1.03 0.46
C HIS A 70 -7.04 -1.58 1.89
N SER A 71 -8.23 -1.85 2.44
CA SER A 71 -8.40 -2.34 3.81
C SER A 71 -7.71 -3.69 4.04
N ILE A 72 -7.82 -4.61 3.07
CA ILE A 72 -7.13 -5.91 3.11
C ILE A 72 -5.61 -5.71 3.10
N LEU A 73 -5.07 -4.85 2.22
CA LEU A 73 -3.63 -4.58 2.17
C LEU A 73 -3.12 -4.01 3.48
N VAL A 74 -3.81 -3.04 4.09
CA VAL A 74 -3.44 -2.51 5.41
C VAL A 74 -3.43 -3.63 6.44
N GLY A 75 -4.47 -4.47 6.50
CA GLY A 75 -4.56 -5.57 7.46
C GLY A 75 -3.46 -6.63 7.31
N VAL A 76 -3.08 -6.96 6.06
CA VAL A 76 -2.02 -7.95 5.78
C VAL A 76 -0.62 -7.38 6.08
N LEU A 77 -0.38 -6.11 5.77
CA LEU A 77 0.92 -5.48 5.94
C LEU A 77 1.18 -5.02 7.37
N ASN A 78 0.12 -4.65 8.11
CA ASN A 78 0.22 -4.22 9.51
C ASN A 78 0.56 -5.41 10.42
N ARG A 79 1.85 -5.57 10.68
CA ARG A 79 2.42 -6.65 11.47
C ARG A 79 3.36 -6.02 12.52
N PRO A 80 2.85 -5.35 13.56
CA PRO A 80 3.70 -4.73 14.58
C PRO A 80 4.56 -5.79 15.28
N ILE A 81 5.78 -5.40 15.63
CA ILE A 81 6.63 -6.17 16.55
C ILE A 81 6.11 -5.90 17.96
N GLY A 82 5.86 -6.97 18.72
CA GLY A 82 5.37 -6.90 20.10
C GLY A 82 6.37 -6.28 21.06
#